data_AF-A0A5J4PBR3-F1
#
_entry.id   AF-A0A5J4PBR3-F1
#
_cell.length_a   1.000
_cell.length_b   1.000
_cell.length_c   1.000
_cell.angle_alpha   90.00
_cell.angle_beta   90.00
_cell.angle_gamma   90.00
#
_symmetry.space_group_name_H-M   'P 1'
#
loop_
_entity.id
_entity.type
_entity.pdbx_description
1 polymer ?
#
loop_
_entity_poly.entity_id
_entity_poly.type
_entity_poly.pdbx_seq_one_letter_code
_entity_poly.pdbx_strand_id
1 'polypeptide(L)'
;IGNTDRSTGAMLSGVIAGKYGEKGLPENTLNVKFKGSAGQSFGAFLVPGVNFNLEGEANDYLGKGLSGGKISLRPLIRSNFEAENNIIAGNTLLYGATSGEVYINGHAQ
;
A
#
# COMPACT_ATOMS: atom_id res chain seq x y z
N ILE A 1 6.51 -4.44 10.18
CA ILE A 1 5.18 -5.01 9.83
C ILE A 1 5.36 -6.49 9.55
N GLY A 2 4.41 -7.32 9.95
CA GLY A 2 4.38 -8.76 9.67
C GLY A 2 3.12 -9.18 8.93
N ASN A 3 3.12 -10.41 8.39
CA ASN A 3 2.00 -10.95 7.60
C ASN A 3 0.67 -11.00 8.39
N THR A 4 0.74 -11.04 9.72
CA THR A 4 -0.44 -10.97 10.60
C THR A 4 -1.08 -9.58 10.65
N ASP A 5 -0.36 -8.53 10.27
CA ASP A 5 -0.80 -7.13 10.28
C ASP A 5 -1.61 -6.82 9.01
N ARG A 6 -2.88 -7.24 9.03
CA ARG A 6 -3.81 -7.12 7.89
C ARG A 6 -4.49 -5.75 7.83
N SER A 7 -4.90 -5.34 6.63
CA SER A 7 -5.65 -4.11 6.39
C SER A 7 -4.98 -2.84 6.93
N THR A 8 -3.65 -2.86 7.02
CA THR A 8 -2.87 -1.72 7.52
C THR A 8 -3.20 -0.48 6.69
N GLY A 9 -3.64 0.59 7.35
CA GLY A 9 -4.06 1.84 6.72
C GLY A 9 -5.58 2.03 6.59
N ALA A 10 -6.39 0.97 6.57
CA ALA A 10 -7.83 1.10 6.36
C ALA A 10 -8.53 1.92 7.45
N MET A 11 -8.20 1.68 8.73
CA MET A 11 -8.75 2.45 9.85
C MET A 11 -8.32 3.93 9.78
N LEU A 12 -7.05 4.18 9.46
CA LEU A 12 -6.51 5.54 9.28
C LEU A 12 -7.28 6.29 8.18
N SER A 13 -7.48 5.65 7.04
CA SER A 13 -8.28 6.19 5.94
C SER A 13 -9.71 6.50 6.35
N GLY A 14 -10.37 5.60 7.10
CA GLY A 14 -11.72 5.82 7.58
C GLY A 14 -11.84 7.05 8.48
N VAL A 15 -10.85 7.26 9.38
CA VAL A 15 -10.81 8.44 10.25
C VAL A 15 -10.59 9.73 9.43
N ILE A 16 -9.68 9.71 8.45
CA ILE A 16 -9.43 10.87 7.58
C ILE A 16 -10.66 11.19 6.73
N ALA A 17 -11.24 10.19 6.07
CA ALA A 17 -12.44 10.36 5.26
C ALA A 17 -13.62 10.86 6.09
N GLY A 18 -13.81 10.34 7.31
CA GLY A 18 -14.86 10.80 8.22
C GLY A 18 -14.71 12.28 8.62
N LYS A 19 -13.49 12.81 8.65
CA LYS A 19 -13.21 14.20 9.04
C LYS A 19 -13.14 15.17 7.87
N TYR A 20 -12.59 14.74 6.73
CA TYR A 20 -12.26 15.61 5.59
C TYR A 20 -13.03 15.27 4.31
N GLY A 21 -13.84 14.21 4.32
CA GLY A 21 -14.58 13.73 3.17
C GLY A 21 -13.67 13.28 2.02
N GLU A 22 -14.21 13.28 0.80
CA GLU A 22 -13.50 12.85 -0.40
C GLU A 22 -12.27 13.68 -0.74
N LYS A 23 -12.22 14.95 -0.31
CA LYS A 23 -11.04 15.80 -0.51
C LYS A 23 -9.80 15.26 0.22
N GLY A 24 -9.99 14.52 1.31
CA GLY A 24 -8.90 13.98 2.11
C GLY A 24 -7.95 15.07 2.63
N LEU A 25 -6.66 14.73 2.67
CA LEU A 25 -5.61 15.65 3.08
C LEU A 25 -4.91 16.25 1.85
N PRO A 26 -4.23 17.41 1.98
CA PRO A 26 -3.32 17.90 0.96
C PRO A 26 -2.30 16.83 0.56
N GLU A 27 -1.82 16.89 -0.69
CA GLU A 27 -0.86 15.92 -1.18
C GLU A 27 0.39 15.83 -0.29
N ASN A 28 0.90 14.61 -0.10
CA ASN A 28 2.09 14.33 0.70
C ASN A 28 2.02 14.73 2.19
N THR A 29 0.82 14.90 2.75
CA THR A 29 0.65 15.22 4.17
C THR A 29 1.19 14.13 5.10
N LEU A 30 0.87 12.85 4.84
CA LEU A 30 1.31 11.73 5.67
C LEU A 30 2.19 10.78 4.87
N ASN A 31 3.41 10.56 5.34
CA ASN A 31 4.37 9.64 4.73
C ASN A 31 4.78 8.58 5.75
N VAL A 32 4.31 7.34 5.57
CA VAL A 32 4.57 6.25 6.49
C VAL A 32 5.49 5.23 5.84
N LYS A 33 6.55 4.85 6.55
CA LYS A 33 7.53 3.86 6.10
C LYS A 33 7.32 2.56 6.86
N PHE A 34 7.26 1.46 6.13
CA PHE A 34 7.12 0.11 6.65
C PHE A 34 8.29 -0.73 6.17
N LYS A 35 8.68 -1.69 7.01
CA LYS A 35 9.67 -2.71 6.68
C LYS A 35 9.17 -4.08 7.12
N GLY A 36 9.25 -5.06 6.23
CA GLY A 36 8.83 -6.45 6.47
C GLY A 36 7.85 -6.99 5.43
N SER A 37 7.13 -8.06 5.79
CA SER A 37 6.13 -8.70 4.94
C SER A 37 4.75 -8.23 5.37
N ALA A 38 4.04 -7.48 4.53
CA ALA A 38 2.73 -6.95 4.86
C ALA A 38 1.63 -8.00 4.65
N GLY A 39 0.69 -8.07 5.60
CA GLY A 39 -0.47 -8.93 5.50
C GLY A 39 -1.44 -8.51 4.39
N GLN A 40 -2.47 -9.32 4.19
CA GLN A 40 -3.51 -9.07 3.19
C GLN A 40 -4.14 -7.68 3.33
N SER A 41 -4.55 -7.10 2.20
CA SER A 41 -5.22 -5.79 2.14
C SER A 41 -4.36 -4.61 2.63
N PHE A 42 -3.03 -4.70 2.50
CA PHE A 42 -2.15 -3.57 2.82
C PHE A 42 -2.51 -2.32 2.01
N GLY A 43 -2.72 -1.19 2.68
CA GLY A 43 -3.12 0.06 2.04
C GLY A 43 -4.53 0.04 1.45
N ALA A 44 -5.42 -0.84 1.93
CA ALA A 44 -6.80 -0.85 1.48
C ALA A 44 -7.50 0.48 1.79
N PHE A 45 -8.25 0.99 0.81
CA PHE A 45 -8.98 2.26 0.86
C PHE A 45 -8.12 3.47 1.20
N LEU A 46 -6.84 3.48 0.80
CA LEU A 46 -5.95 4.61 1.09
C LEU A 46 -6.47 5.91 0.44
N VAL A 47 -6.62 6.96 1.25
CA VAL A 47 -7.24 8.25 0.90
C VAL A 47 -6.21 9.31 0.49
N PRO A 48 -6.63 10.43 -0.14
CA PRO A 48 -5.72 11.47 -0.59
C PRO A 48 -4.84 12.04 0.54
N GLY A 49 -3.58 12.30 0.18
CA GLY A 49 -2.57 12.85 1.10
C GLY A 49 -1.90 11.81 2.01
N VAL A 50 -2.22 10.53 1.89
CA VAL A 50 -1.55 9.42 2.59
C VAL A 50 -0.66 8.62 1.63
N ASN A 51 0.62 8.51 1.99
CA ASN A 51 1.65 7.79 1.24
C ASN A 51 2.26 6.68 2.10
N PHE A 52 2.12 5.44 1.64
CA PHE A 52 2.73 4.27 2.26
C PHE A 52 3.95 3.82 1.46
N ASN A 53 5.08 3.61 2.13
CA ASN A 53 6.30 3.11 1.52
C ASN A 53 6.69 1.81 2.21
N LEU A 54 6.61 0.68 1.51
CA LEU A 54 6.92 -0.64 2.03
C LEU A 54 8.23 -1.14 1.44
N GLU A 55 9.21 -1.39 2.32
CA GLU A 55 10.43 -2.11 2.02
C GLU A 55 10.29 -3.58 2.45
N GLY A 56 10.07 -4.47 1.49
CA GLY A 56 9.80 -5.89 1.68
C GLY A 56 8.84 -6.42 0.61
N GLU A 57 7.79 -7.09 1.06
CA GLU A 57 6.79 -7.76 0.22
C GLU A 57 5.38 -7.57 0.81
N ALA A 58 4.35 -7.79 0.01
CA ALA A 58 2.95 -7.73 0.44
C ALA A 58 2.15 -8.91 -0.10
N ASN A 59 1.22 -9.40 0.72
CA ASN A 59 0.27 -10.44 0.32
C ASN A 59 -0.87 -9.87 -0.55
N ASP A 60 -1.89 -10.69 -0.81
CA ASP A 60 -3.01 -10.36 -1.68
C ASP A 60 -3.72 -9.04 -1.31
N TYR A 61 -4.39 -8.46 -2.31
CA TYR A 61 -5.26 -7.30 -2.16
C TYR A 61 -4.54 -6.01 -1.76
N LEU A 62 -3.24 -5.89 -2.04
CA LEU A 62 -2.54 -4.61 -1.88
C LEU A 62 -3.29 -3.51 -2.63
N GLY A 63 -3.56 -2.40 -1.94
CA GLY A 63 -4.30 -1.27 -2.49
C GLY A 63 -5.76 -1.60 -2.86
N LYS A 64 -6.39 -2.62 -2.27
CA LYS A 64 -7.82 -2.88 -2.47
C LYS A 64 -8.66 -1.64 -2.22
N GLY A 65 -9.50 -1.26 -3.16
CA GLY A 65 -10.35 -0.08 -3.07
C GLY A 65 -9.58 1.23 -2.93
N LEU A 66 -8.34 1.32 -3.44
CA LEU A 66 -7.55 2.55 -3.38
C LEU A 66 -8.37 3.77 -3.83
N SER A 67 -8.33 4.83 -3.03
CA SER A 67 -9.24 5.98 -3.15
C SER A 67 -8.47 7.31 -3.09
N GLY A 68 -7.26 7.35 -3.66
CA GLY A 68 -6.48 8.59 -3.83
C GLY A 68 -5.16 8.65 -3.06
N GLY A 69 -4.86 7.66 -2.22
CA GLY A 69 -3.55 7.52 -1.58
C GLY A 69 -2.48 6.97 -2.53
N LYS A 70 -1.23 6.98 -2.08
CA LYS A 70 -0.09 6.42 -2.83
C LYS A 70 0.57 5.27 -2.07
N ILE A 71 0.92 4.19 -2.77
CA ILE A 71 1.66 3.06 -2.21
C ILE A 71 2.92 2.84 -3.05
N SER A 72 4.08 2.81 -2.41
CA SER A 72 5.31 2.32 -3.03
C SER A 72 5.75 1.03 -2.35
N LEU A 73 6.17 0.05 -3.14
CA LEU A 73 6.64 -1.25 -2.70
C LEU A 73 7.95 -1.57 -3.40
N ARG A 74 8.97 -1.91 -2.62
CA ARG A 74 10.27 -2.36 -3.12
C ARG A 74 10.83 -3.48 -2.25
N PRO A 75 11.71 -4.34 -2.76
CA PRO A 75 12.39 -5.35 -1.97
C PRO A 75 13.21 -4.73 -0.84
N LEU A 76 13.61 -5.57 0.12
CA LEU A 76 14.63 -5.19 1.10
C LEU A 76 15.91 -4.76 0.39
N ILE A 77 16.56 -3.69 0.87
CA ILE A 77 17.82 -3.19 0.26
C ILE A 77 18.92 -4.27 0.23
N ARG A 78 18.87 -5.24 1.15
CA ARG A 78 19.82 -6.36 1.25
C ARG A 78 19.37 -7.61 0.51
N SER A 79 18.32 -7.54 -0.30
CA SER A 79 17.90 -8.65 -1.14
C SER A 79 18.97 -8.94 -2.21
N ASN A 80 19.36 -10.19 -2.35
CA ASN A 80 20.34 -10.64 -3.34
C ASN A 80 19.68 -11.18 -4.63
N PHE A 81 18.40 -10.91 -4.83
CA PHE A 81 17.63 -11.34 -6.00
C PHE A 81 17.30 -10.15 -6.90
N GLU A 82 17.15 -10.41 -8.19
CA GLU A 82 16.67 -9.43 -9.18
C GLU A 82 15.19 -9.16 -8.95
N ALA A 83 14.87 -7.91 -8.61
CA ALA A 83 13.53 -7.52 -8.19
C ALA A 83 12.50 -7.81 -9.29
N GLU A 84 12.86 -7.51 -10.52
CA GLU A 84 12.08 -7.69 -11.74
C GLU A 84 11.80 -9.15 -12.09
N ASN A 85 12.38 -10.14 -11.40
CA ASN A 85 12.16 -11.57 -11.65
C ASN A 85 11.43 -12.26 -10.48
N ASN A 86 11.05 -11.51 -9.44
CA ASN A 86 10.50 -12.07 -8.20
C ASN A 86 9.15 -11.43 -7.86
N ILE A 87 8.22 -12.27 -7.42
CA ILE A 87 6.91 -11.84 -6.94
C ILE A 87 7.11 -11.20 -5.56
N ILE A 88 6.70 -9.94 -5.43
CA ILE A 88 6.73 -9.20 -4.15
C ILE A 88 5.36 -8.66 -3.75
N ALA A 89 4.37 -8.81 -4.62
CA ALA A 89 2.97 -8.54 -4.32
C ALA A 89 2.11 -9.73 -4.73
N GLY A 90 1.14 -10.10 -3.88
CA GLY A 90 0.23 -11.24 -4.12
C GLY A 90 -0.79 -10.97 -5.24
N ASN A 91 -1.98 -11.55 -5.10
CA ASN A 91 -3.03 -11.51 -6.12
C ASN A 91 -3.99 -10.33 -5.95
N THR A 92 -4.72 -10.02 -7.03
CA THR A 92 -5.92 -9.14 -6.98
C THR A 92 -5.62 -7.75 -6.40
N LEU A 93 -4.47 -7.20 -6.78
CA LEU A 93 -4.08 -5.82 -6.46
C LEU A 93 -5.13 -4.84 -6.99
N LEU A 94 -5.28 -3.71 -6.30
CA LEU A 94 -6.12 -2.60 -6.76
C LEU A 94 -7.59 -2.97 -7.04
N TYR A 95 -8.08 -4.07 -6.48
CA TYR A 95 -9.45 -4.50 -6.69
C TYR A 95 -10.44 -3.40 -6.27
N GLY A 96 -11.21 -2.90 -7.23
CA GLY A 96 -12.17 -1.81 -7.02
C GLY A 96 -11.54 -0.47 -6.69
N ALA A 97 -10.25 -0.24 -7.01
CA ALA A 97 -9.64 1.07 -6.90
C ALA A 97 -10.35 2.10 -7.79
N THR A 98 -10.58 3.29 -7.26
CA THR A 98 -11.26 4.40 -7.94
C THR A 98 -10.29 5.54 -8.28
N SER A 99 -9.24 5.72 -7.48
CA SER A 99 -8.19 6.71 -7.71
C SER A 99 -6.93 6.40 -6.86
N GLY A 100 -5.82 7.08 -7.15
CA GLY A 100 -4.54 6.91 -6.46
C GLY A 100 -3.49 6.20 -7.29
N GLU A 101 -2.32 5.97 -6.70
CA GLU A 101 -1.13 5.48 -7.40
C GLU A 101 -0.46 4.33 -6.63
N VAL A 102 -0.01 3.31 -7.36
CA VAL A 102 0.81 2.22 -6.80
C VAL A 102 2.05 2.02 -7.65
N TYR A 103 3.21 1.98 -7.00
CA TYR A 103 4.51 1.78 -7.60
C TYR A 103 5.15 0.51 -7.02
N ILE A 104 5.49 -0.46 -7.86
CA ILE A 104 6.05 -1.75 -7.43
C ILE A 104 7.36 -1.99 -8.16
N ASN A 105 8.44 -2.19 -7.41
CA ASN A 105 9.72 -2.65 -7.93
C ASN A 105 9.81 -4.17 -7.83
N GLY A 106 9.09 -4.88 -8.70
CA GLY A 106 9.07 -6.34 -8.78
C GLY A 106 7.78 -6.85 -9.41
N HIS A 107 7.58 -8.16 -9.44
CA HIS A 107 6.36 -8.75 -10.00
C HIS A 107 5.20 -8.76 -9.00
N ALA A 108 3.99 -8.63 -9.55
CA ALA A 108 2.73 -8.96 -8.89
C ALA A 108 2.13 -10.22 -9.52
N GLN A 109 1.33 -10.96 -8.75
CA GLN A 109 0.68 -12.19 -9.21
C GLN A 109 -0.70 -11.95 -9.83
#